data_AF-A0A395NBM9-F1
#
_entry.id   AF-A0A395NBM9-F1
#
_cell.length_a   1.000
_cell.length_b   1.000
_cell.length_c   1.000
_cell.angle_alpha   90.00
_cell.angle_beta   90.00
_cell.angle_gamma   90.00
#
_symmetry.space_group_name_H-M   'P 1'
#
loop_
_entity.id
_entity.type
_entity.pdbx_description
1 polymer ?
#
loop_
_entity_poly.entity_id
_entity_poly.type
_entity_poly.pdbx_seq_one_letter_code
_entity_poly.pdbx_strand_id
1 'polypeptide(L)'
;MMHSVQLLFSLCCLAISSSAKSIIPATGCGNPLPSEGEIARAKAMYAKERTMTLDVQSTDLIIIPTWFHVVYINKTEEGGYIPRNQLDAQIRVLNDAWTPHGFSFNLLNVTYTQNATWSNSNFDGWPDMKKALRQGGYGTLNLYTTLLTEGSGLLGIGTPPGDYYDGSDDFLQDGVVIQANTLPGGIGPHFETHPARYTTGGLACHEVGHWFGLFHTYIEHGPYPFTCQNGDNDFVDDTPVHLLVLTGDGPDLDCPVGRDTCLDLPGEDPTDNYMSNQWQSCWSKYTAGQGLRSRSLWTAQRAGRG
;
A
#
# COMPACT_ATOMS: atom_id res chain seq x y z
N MET A 1 -31.86 -9.40 60.71
CA MET A 1 -30.68 -9.15 59.86
C MET A 1 -30.78 -10.10 58.69
N MET A 2 -31.34 -9.60 57.58
CA MET A 2 -31.65 -10.38 56.39
C MET A 2 -30.41 -10.46 55.50
N HIS A 3 -29.99 -11.68 55.16
CA HIS A 3 -29.00 -11.94 54.14
C HIS A 3 -29.65 -11.82 52.77
N SER A 4 -29.24 -10.83 51.97
CA SER A 4 -29.69 -10.62 50.60
C SER A 4 -28.87 -11.50 49.65
N VAL A 5 -29.56 -12.37 48.93
CA VAL A 5 -29.07 -13.27 47.89
C VAL A 5 -28.81 -12.48 46.60
N GLN A 6 -27.66 -12.73 45.98
CA GLN A 6 -27.29 -12.25 44.64
C GLN A 6 -28.25 -12.82 43.58
N LEU A 7 -28.80 -11.96 42.72
CA LEU A 7 -29.33 -12.38 41.42
C LEU A 7 -28.57 -11.64 40.31
N LEU A 8 -27.75 -12.41 39.59
CA LEU A 8 -27.13 -12.05 38.33
C LEU A 8 -28.21 -12.01 37.24
N PHE A 9 -28.47 -10.83 36.69
CA PHE A 9 -29.07 -10.67 35.36
C PHE A 9 -28.06 -9.94 34.49
N SER A 10 -27.18 -10.72 33.84
CA SER A 10 -26.32 -10.20 32.78
C SER A 10 -27.18 -10.06 31.53
N LEU A 11 -27.57 -8.81 31.20
CA LEU A 11 -28.23 -8.48 29.95
C LEU A 11 -27.22 -8.69 28.82
N CYS A 12 -27.38 -9.79 28.10
CA CYS A 12 -26.62 -10.09 26.89
C CYS A 12 -27.08 -9.12 25.79
N CYS A 13 -26.44 -7.94 25.71
CA CYS A 13 -26.55 -7.09 24.53
C CYS A 13 -25.82 -7.79 23.38
N LEU A 14 -26.58 -8.46 22.53
CA LEU A 14 -26.15 -8.84 21.18
C LEU A 14 -25.80 -7.55 20.43
N ALA A 15 -24.52 -7.16 20.49
CA ALA A 15 -23.95 -6.23 19.55
C ALA A 15 -23.94 -6.91 18.19
N ILE A 16 -24.97 -6.64 17.39
CA ILE A 16 -24.94 -6.88 15.96
C ILE A 16 -23.91 -5.89 15.42
N SER A 17 -22.65 -6.33 15.32
CA SER A 17 -21.65 -5.60 14.56
C SER A 17 -22.11 -5.61 13.11
N SER A 18 -22.69 -4.49 12.66
CA SER A 18 -22.90 -4.29 11.23
C SER A 18 -21.51 -4.29 10.61
N SER A 19 -21.16 -5.37 9.95
CA SER A 19 -19.98 -5.44 9.09
C SER A 19 -20.22 -4.39 8.01
N ALA A 20 -19.63 -3.20 8.18
CA ALA A 20 -19.47 -2.30 7.06
C ALA A 20 -18.74 -3.14 6.00
N LYS A 21 -19.42 -3.46 4.91
CA LYS A 21 -18.76 -4.05 3.75
C LYS A 21 -17.64 -3.08 3.41
N SER A 22 -16.38 -3.50 3.59
CA SER A 22 -15.26 -2.75 3.02
C SER A 22 -15.60 -2.50 1.56
N ILE A 23 -15.75 -1.22 1.23
CA ILE A 23 -15.77 -0.79 -0.15
C ILE A 23 -14.32 -1.00 -0.59
N ILE A 24 -14.03 -2.17 -1.17
CA ILE A 24 -12.70 -2.44 -1.72
C ILE A 24 -12.49 -1.37 -2.81
N PRO A 25 -11.48 -0.50 -2.68
CA PRO A 25 -11.19 0.48 -3.71
C PRO A 25 -10.86 -0.26 -5.00
N ALA A 26 -11.56 0.05 -6.09
CA ALA A 26 -11.44 -0.65 -7.37
C ALA A 26 -10.13 -0.34 -8.14
N THR A 27 -9.12 0.24 -7.48
CA THR A 27 -7.72 0.25 -7.95
C THR A 27 -7.01 -1.08 -7.73
N GLY A 28 -7.64 -1.99 -7.00
CA GLY A 28 -7.05 -3.28 -6.69
C GLY A 28 -5.93 -3.24 -5.65
N CYS A 29 -5.71 -2.09 -4.99
CA CYS A 29 -5.01 -2.13 -3.71
C CYS A 29 -5.86 -2.91 -2.70
N GLY A 30 -5.25 -3.91 -2.06
CA GLY A 30 -5.89 -4.79 -1.08
C GLY A 30 -5.65 -4.41 0.36
N ASN A 31 -4.95 -3.30 0.60
CA ASN A 31 -4.73 -2.83 1.95
C ASN A 31 -6.09 -2.53 2.62
N PRO A 32 -6.35 -3.07 3.82
CA PRO A 32 -7.53 -2.70 4.58
C PRO A 32 -7.44 -1.23 4.99
N LEU A 33 -8.56 -0.68 5.50
CA LEU A 33 -8.53 0.64 6.13
C LEU A 33 -7.46 0.67 7.24
N PRO A 34 -6.75 1.80 7.41
CA PRO A 34 -5.73 1.92 8.44
C PRO A 34 -6.26 1.55 9.83
N SER A 35 -5.53 0.70 10.54
CA SER A 35 -5.80 0.35 11.93
C SER A 35 -5.59 1.55 12.86
N GLU A 36 -6.20 1.50 14.05
CA GLU A 36 -6.00 2.54 15.07
C GLU A 36 -4.53 2.76 15.43
N GLY A 37 -3.73 1.69 15.43
CA GLY A 37 -2.29 1.77 15.69
C GLY A 37 -1.52 2.48 14.56
N GLU A 38 -1.88 2.23 13.31
CA GLU A 38 -1.30 2.92 12.15
C GLU A 38 -1.69 4.40 12.16
N ILE A 39 -2.96 4.72 12.41
CA ILE A 39 -3.44 6.10 12.54
C ILE A 39 -2.72 6.82 13.68
N ALA A 40 -2.55 6.18 14.85
CA ALA A 40 -1.84 6.77 15.97
C ALA A 40 -0.36 7.06 15.64
N ARG A 41 0.31 6.15 14.92
CA ARG A 41 1.69 6.38 14.45
C ARG A 41 1.77 7.52 13.44
N ALA A 42 0.86 7.55 12.47
CA ALA A 42 0.79 8.62 11.47
C ALA A 42 0.57 9.99 12.13
N LYS A 43 -0.38 10.09 13.08
CA LYS A 43 -0.62 11.30 13.89
C LYS A 43 0.62 11.75 14.67
N ALA A 44 1.32 10.80 15.29
CA ALA A 44 2.55 11.10 16.05
C ALA A 44 3.68 11.61 15.14
N MET A 45 3.83 11.05 13.94
CA MET A 45 4.83 11.51 12.96
C MET A 45 4.46 12.87 12.39
N TYR A 46 3.20 13.06 12.02
CA TYR A 46 2.67 14.34 11.54
C TYR A 46 2.98 15.50 12.49
N ALA A 47 2.73 15.32 13.79
CA ALA A 47 3.05 16.34 14.79
C ALA A 47 4.56 16.68 14.86
N LYS A 48 5.44 15.68 14.69
CA LYS A 48 6.89 15.87 14.68
C LYS A 48 7.35 16.60 13.42
N GLU A 49 6.86 16.16 12.26
CA GLU A 49 7.24 16.67 10.94
C GLU A 49 6.97 18.17 10.80
N ARG A 50 5.85 18.66 11.37
CA ARG A 50 5.50 20.08 11.38
C ARG A 50 6.43 20.97 12.21
N THR A 51 7.20 20.37 13.12
CA THR A 51 8.20 21.07 13.93
C THR A 51 9.62 20.86 13.40
N MET A 52 9.79 19.95 12.45
CA MET A 52 11.06 19.80 11.75
C MET A 52 11.23 21.03 10.86
N THR A 53 12.28 21.79 11.12
CA THR A 53 12.85 22.58 10.03
C THR A 53 13.33 21.55 9.02
N LEU A 54 12.81 21.61 7.79
CA LEU A 54 13.31 20.81 6.67
C LEU A 54 14.79 21.17 6.50
N ASP A 55 15.65 20.52 7.26
CA ASP A 55 17.06 20.53 6.98
C ASP A 55 17.23 19.57 5.82
N VAL A 56 17.14 20.14 4.62
CA VAL A 56 17.38 19.50 3.31
C VAL A 56 18.85 19.00 3.22
N GLN A 57 19.57 18.86 4.33
CA GLN A 57 20.99 18.56 4.40
C GLN A 57 21.35 17.15 4.89
N SER A 58 20.39 16.31 5.30
CA SER A 58 20.63 14.86 5.34
C SER A 58 20.00 14.17 4.13
N THR A 59 20.52 14.54 2.96
CA THR A 59 20.17 14.02 1.63
C THR A 59 20.91 12.73 1.28
N ASP A 60 21.42 12.01 2.29
CA ASP A 60 21.99 10.70 2.04
C ASP A 60 20.91 9.80 1.45
N LEU A 61 21.19 9.34 0.23
CA LEU A 61 20.34 8.42 -0.50
C LEU A 61 20.29 7.11 0.28
N ILE A 62 19.10 6.75 0.76
CA ILE A 62 18.90 5.49 1.46
C ILE A 62 18.78 4.40 0.40
N ILE A 63 19.79 3.54 0.32
CA ILE A 63 19.80 2.41 -0.61
C ILE A 63 19.05 1.24 0.05
N ILE A 64 17.91 0.88 -0.53
CA ILE A 64 17.05 -0.23 -0.13
C ILE A 64 17.53 -1.51 -0.85
N PRO A 65 18.12 -2.47 -0.13
CA PRO A 65 18.38 -3.78 -0.69
C PRO A 65 17.04 -4.42 -1.05
N THR A 66 16.90 -4.86 -2.30
CA THR A 66 15.62 -5.35 -2.82
C THR A 66 15.76 -6.76 -3.37
N TRP A 67 14.85 -7.64 -2.97
CA TRP A 67 14.68 -8.96 -3.53
C TRP A 67 13.39 -9.03 -4.32
N PHE A 68 13.47 -9.67 -5.49
CA PHE A 68 12.31 -9.87 -6.35
C PHE A 68 11.97 -11.37 -6.41
N HIS A 69 10.80 -11.74 -5.93
CA HIS A 69 10.34 -13.13 -5.86
C HIS A 69 9.24 -13.37 -6.88
N VAL A 70 9.59 -13.97 -8.02
CA VAL A 70 8.64 -14.35 -9.06
C VAL A 70 8.03 -15.70 -8.71
N VAL A 71 6.76 -15.70 -8.29
CA VAL A 71 6.00 -16.91 -7.98
C VAL A 71 4.98 -17.15 -9.08
N TYR A 72 5.07 -18.31 -9.73
CA TYR A 72 4.39 -18.56 -10.98
C TYR A 72 3.75 -19.95 -11.02
N ILE A 73 2.73 -20.12 -11.87
CA ILE A 73 2.01 -21.37 -12.08
C ILE A 73 2.81 -22.30 -13.00
N ASN A 74 3.24 -21.78 -14.15
CA ASN A 74 3.97 -22.49 -15.18
C ASN A 74 4.90 -21.53 -15.95
N LYS A 75 5.80 -22.08 -16.78
CA LYS A 75 6.84 -21.30 -17.48
C LYS A 75 6.31 -20.58 -18.74
N THR A 76 5.20 -19.88 -18.62
CA THR A 76 4.72 -18.91 -19.62
C THR A 76 4.47 -17.57 -18.95
N GLU A 77 4.48 -16.48 -19.72
CA GLU A 77 4.19 -15.15 -19.18
C GLU A 77 2.76 -15.10 -18.60
N GLU A 78 1.80 -15.76 -19.24
CA GLU A 78 0.42 -15.90 -18.74
C GLU A 78 0.34 -16.74 -17.46
N GLY A 79 1.31 -17.63 -17.25
CA GLY A 79 1.50 -18.39 -16.03
C GLY A 79 2.25 -17.63 -14.94
N GLY A 80 2.59 -16.35 -15.15
CA GLY A 80 3.27 -15.49 -14.18
C GLY A 80 4.80 -15.61 -14.22
N TYR A 81 5.36 -16.30 -15.21
CA TYR A 81 6.81 -16.44 -15.38
C TYR A 81 7.38 -15.22 -16.09
N ILE A 82 7.52 -14.12 -15.33
CA ILE A 82 7.89 -12.80 -15.86
C ILE A 82 9.36 -12.74 -16.29
N PRO A 83 9.67 -12.23 -17.50
CA PRO A 83 11.05 -12.10 -17.96
C PRO A 83 11.81 -10.99 -17.23
N ARG A 84 13.13 -11.18 -17.11
CA ARG A 84 14.02 -10.31 -16.33
C ARG A 84 13.96 -8.83 -16.72
N ASN A 85 13.76 -8.52 -18.00
CA ASN A 85 13.67 -7.15 -18.50
C ASN A 85 12.48 -6.36 -17.93
N GLN A 86 11.34 -7.01 -17.67
CA GLN A 86 10.19 -6.37 -17.03
C GLN A 86 10.47 -6.08 -15.54
N LEU A 87 11.16 -6.99 -14.86
CA LEU A 87 11.60 -6.79 -13.46
C LEU A 87 12.60 -5.63 -13.35
N ASP A 88 13.60 -5.58 -14.24
CA ASP A 88 14.56 -4.47 -14.28
C ASP A 88 13.86 -3.15 -14.64
N ALA A 89 12.82 -3.18 -15.48
CA ALA A 89 12.01 -2.01 -15.77
C ALA A 89 11.23 -1.54 -14.53
N GLN A 90 10.68 -2.46 -13.74
CA GLN A 90 9.99 -2.09 -12.50
C GLN A 90 10.93 -1.44 -11.49
N ILE A 91 12.17 -1.93 -11.37
CA ILE A 91 13.18 -1.30 -10.50
C ILE A 91 13.52 0.12 -10.98
N ARG A 92 13.54 0.37 -12.30
CA ARG A 92 13.69 1.74 -12.83
C ARG A 92 12.51 2.62 -12.42
N VAL A 93 11.27 2.15 -12.61
CA VAL A 93 10.06 2.90 -12.22
C VAL A 93 10.06 3.23 -10.73
N LEU A 94 10.45 2.29 -9.86
CA LEU A 94 10.59 2.55 -8.42
C LEU A 94 11.66 3.60 -8.12
N ASN A 95 12.83 3.52 -8.77
CA ASN A 95 13.89 4.51 -8.58
C ASN A 95 13.49 5.89 -9.10
N ASP A 96 12.82 5.98 -10.25
CA ASP A 96 12.34 7.24 -10.81
C ASP A 96 11.34 7.92 -9.86
N ALA A 97 10.45 7.14 -9.24
CA ALA A 97 9.45 7.65 -8.30
C ALA A 97 10.06 8.07 -6.95
N TRP A 98 11.05 7.35 -6.42
CA TRP A 98 11.51 7.52 -5.03
C TRP A 98 12.87 8.23 -4.85
N THR A 99 13.70 8.30 -5.89
CA THR A 99 14.99 9.02 -5.82
C THR A 99 14.82 10.50 -5.44
N PRO A 100 13.82 11.23 -5.96
CA PRO A 100 13.54 12.61 -5.52
C PRO A 100 13.23 12.74 -4.02
N HIS A 101 12.80 11.65 -3.38
CA HIS A 101 12.48 11.57 -1.96
C HIS A 101 13.62 10.91 -1.14
N GLY A 102 14.76 10.65 -1.79
CA GLY A 102 15.98 10.19 -1.17
C GLY A 102 16.00 8.70 -0.84
N PHE A 103 15.28 7.88 -1.60
CA PHE A 103 15.40 6.42 -1.56
C PHE A 103 15.78 5.88 -2.94
N SER A 104 16.59 4.82 -2.98
CA SER A 104 16.91 4.10 -4.21
C SER A 104 16.86 2.59 -3.95
N PHE A 105 16.39 1.83 -4.93
CA PHE A 105 16.24 0.38 -4.84
C PHE A 105 17.37 -0.31 -5.58
N ASN A 106 18.17 -1.08 -4.83
CA ASN A 106 19.23 -1.91 -5.37
C ASN A 106 18.76 -3.37 -5.42
N LEU A 107 18.47 -3.87 -6.63
CA LEU A 107 18.07 -5.24 -6.85
C LEU A 107 19.24 -6.19 -6.58
N LEU A 108 19.18 -6.91 -5.45
CA LEU A 108 20.20 -7.89 -5.06
C LEU A 108 20.10 -9.17 -5.88
N ASN A 109 18.90 -9.71 -6.01
CA ASN A 109 18.67 -10.94 -6.75
C ASN A 109 17.18 -11.12 -7.12
N VAL A 110 16.94 -12.01 -8.08
CA VAL A 110 15.62 -12.46 -8.50
C VAL A 110 15.51 -13.97 -8.25
N THR A 111 14.45 -14.41 -7.59
CA THR A 111 14.13 -15.84 -7.44
C THR A 111 12.91 -16.20 -8.27
N TYR A 112 12.91 -17.39 -8.86
CA TYR A 112 11.78 -17.93 -9.63
C TYR A 112 11.28 -19.21 -8.96
N THR A 113 10.06 -19.17 -8.44
CA THR A 113 9.43 -20.28 -7.71
C THR A 113 8.17 -20.75 -8.42
N GLN A 114 8.17 -21.97 -8.94
CA GLN A 114 6.98 -22.56 -9.52
C GLN A 114 6.08 -23.12 -8.41
N ASN A 115 5.04 -22.38 -8.03
CA ASN A 115 4.08 -22.80 -7.03
C ASN A 115 2.70 -22.20 -7.34
N ALA A 116 1.84 -22.99 -7.98
CA ALA A 116 0.51 -22.56 -8.40
C ALA A 116 -0.39 -22.17 -7.21
N THR A 117 -0.27 -22.85 -6.07
CA THR A 117 -1.04 -22.52 -4.86
C THR A 117 -0.69 -21.13 -4.36
N TRP A 118 0.60 -20.80 -4.23
CA TRP A 118 1.02 -19.45 -3.83
C TRP A 118 0.68 -18.39 -4.88
N SER A 119 0.80 -18.74 -6.17
CA SER A 119 0.53 -17.80 -7.26
C SER A 119 -0.96 -17.48 -7.45
N ASN A 120 -1.86 -18.44 -7.20
CA ASN A 120 -3.30 -18.27 -7.41
C ASN A 120 -4.03 -17.78 -6.15
N SER A 121 -3.54 -18.18 -4.96
CA SER A 121 -4.20 -17.83 -3.70
C SER A 121 -4.20 -16.31 -3.47
N ASN A 122 -5.36 -15.82 -3.04
CA ASN A 122 -5.49 -14.51 -2.43
C ASN A 122 -5.42 -14.68 -0.91
N PHE A 123 -4.47 -13.99 -0.27
CA PHE A 123 -4.23 -13.95 1.18
C PHE A 123 -3.87 -15.27 1.88
N ASP A 124 -4.52 -16.39 1.57
CA ASP A 124 -4.39 -17.64 2.32
C ASP A 124 -3.01 -18.31 2.14
N GLY A 125 -2.43 -18.26 0.93
CA GLY A 125 -1.13 -18.87 0.65
C GLY A 125 0.06 -17.93 0.82
N TRP A 126 -0.17 -16.63 1.00
CA TRP A 126 0.92 -15.66 1.13
C TRP A 126 1.70 -15.79 2.44
N PRO A 127 1.09 -16.15 3.60
CA PRO A 127 1.84 -16.37 4.82
C PRO A 127 2.96 -17.39 4.68
N ASP A 128 2.66 -18.54 4.08
CA ASP A 128 3.65 -19.60 3.84
C ASP A 128 4.68 -19.17 2.77
N MET A 129 4.23 -18.51 1.71
CA MET A 129 5.10 -17.98 0.66
C MET A 129 6.12 -16.98 1.22
N LYS A 130 5.66 -15.95 1.93
CA LYS A 130 6.51 -14.89 2.48
C LYS A 130 7.47 -15.47 3.51
N LYS A 131 6.99 -16.35 4.40
CA LYS A 131 7.85 -17.04 5.37
C LYS A 131 8.94 -17.89 4.73
N ALA A 132 8.65 -18.54 3.60
CA ALA A 132 9.62 -19.38 2.90
C ALA A 132 10.65 -18.60 2.08
N LEU A 133 10.27 -17.42 1.56
CA LEU A 133 11.06 -16.73 0.54
C LEU A 133 11.76 -15.45 1.04
N ARG A 134 11.22 -14.79 2.07
CA ARG A 134 11.74 -13.51 2.61
C ARG A 134 13.25 -13.56 2.82
N GLN A 135 13.91 -12.45 2.48
CA GLN A 135 15.34 -12.24 2.63
C GLN A 135 15.63 -10.95 3.39
N GLY A 136 16.73 -10.96 4.16
CA GLY A 136 17.24 -9.79 4.87
C GLY A 136 16.42 -9.37 6.09
N GLY A 137 16.72 -8.16 6.59
CA GLY A 137 16.12 -7.57 7.79
C GLY A 137 15.06 -6.52 7.47
N TYR A 138 14.79 -5.63 8.43
CA TYR A 138 13.75 -4.59 8.36
C TYR A 138 13.92 -3.59 7.21
N GLY A 139 15.17 -3.36 6.79
CA GLY A 139 15.50 -2.46 5.70
C GLY A 139 15.51 -3.10 4.31
N THR A 140 15.23 -4.40 4.20
CA THR A 140 15.21 -5.12 2.91
C THR A 140 13.80 -5.18 2.37
N LEU A 141 13.58 -4.64 1.17
CA LEU A 141 12.32 -4.80 0.46
C LEU A 141 12.25 -6.19 -0.17
N ASN A 142 11.24 -6.96 0.21
CA ASN A 142 10.88 -8.21 -0.47
C ASN A 142 9.64 -7.95 -1.30
N LEU A 143 9.79 -8.01 -2.62
CA LEU A 143 8.72 -7.75 -3.58
C LEU A 143 8.36 -9.04 -4.31
N TYR A 144 7.12 -9.49 -4.16
CA TYR A 144 6.60 -10.75 -4.67
C TYR A 144 5.67 -10.48 -5.85
N THR A 145 5.79 -11.25 -6.93
CA THR A 145 4.77 -11.30 -7.98
C THR A 145 4.03 -12.63 -7.96
N THR A 146 2.70 -12.54 -8.02
CA THR A 146 1.75 -13.66 -8.12
C THR A 146 0.68 -13.31 -9.15
N LEU A 147 -0.19 -14.25 -9.53
CA LEU A 147 -1.25 -14.01 -10.53
C LEU A 147 -2.61 -13.61 -9.97
N LEU A 148 -2.77 -13.58 -8.64
CA LEU A 148 -3.95 -13.06 -7.91
C LEU A 148 -5.29 -13.43 -8.57
N THR A 149 -5.38 -14.70 -8.92
CA THR A 149 -6.30 -15.19 -9.94
C THR A 149 -7.65 -15.61 -9.32
N GLU A 150 -7.73 -15.67 -7.98
CA GLU A 150 -8.90 -16.09 -7.21
C GLU A 150 -9.46 -14.95 -6.32
N GLY A 151 -10.08 -13.91 -6.89
CA GLY A 151 -10.98 -13.01 -6.13
C GLY A 151 -10.89 -11.49 -6.40
N SER A 152 -12.04 -10.84 -6.21
CA SER A 152 -12.37 -9.42 -5.94
C SER A 152 -11.70 -8.25 -6.70
N GLY A 153 -10.82 -8.48 -7.68
CA GLY A 153 -10.11 -7.40 -8.37
C GLY A 153 -8.88 -6.90 -7.61
N LEU A 154 -8.33 -7.74 -6.72
CA LEU A 154 -7.09 -7.47 -6.00
C LEU A 154 -5.88 -7.51 -6.95
N LEU A 155 -5.07 -6.48 -6.90
CA LEU A 155 -3.85 -6.29 -7.68
C LEU A 155 -2.59 -6.22 -6.80
N GLY A 156 -2.65 -5.69 -5.57
CA GLY A 156 -1.43 -5.55 -4.75
C GLY A 156 -1.70 -5.27 -3.28
N ILE A 157 -0.69 -5.50 -2.44
CA ILE A 157 -0.65 -5.17 -1.00
C ILE A 157 0.77 -4.84 -0.57
N GLY A 158 0.93 -3.73 0.14
CA GLY A 158 2.16 -3.35 0.84
C GLY A 158 1.97 -3.36 2.35
N THR A 159 2.76 -4.15 3.08
CA THR A 159 2.69 -4.21 4.54
C THR A 159 3.18 -2.90 5.18
N PRO A 160 2.34 -2.13 5.90
CA PRO A 160 2.77 -0.87 6.51
C PRO A 160 3.79 -1.07 7.64
N PRO A 161 4.61 -0.04 7.95
CA PRO A 161 5.52 -0.08 9.09
C PRO A 161 4.77 -0.28 10.41
N GLY A 162 5.29 -1.17 11.25
CA GLY A 162 4.71 -1.51 12.54
C GLY A 162 5.75 -1.90 13.58
N ASP A 163 5.29 -1.98 14.83
CA ASP A 163 6.11 -2.33 15.98
C ASP A 163 6.17 -3.85 16.15
N TYR A 164 6.98 -4.52 15.32
CA TYR A 164 7.24 -5.96 15.41
C TYR A 164 8.72 -6.25 15.70
N TYR A 165 9.03 -7.45 16.21
CA TYR A 165 10.40 -7.89 16.52
C TYR A 165 10.88 -8.95 15.53
N ASP A 166 12.21 -9.19 15.49
CA ASP A 166 12.81 -10.07 14.48
C ASP A 166 12.32 -11.51 14.67
N GLY A 167 11.90 -12.13 13.58
CA GLY A 167 11.32 -13.47 13.57
C GLY A 167 9.86 -13.58 14.06
N SER A 168 9.18 -12.48 14.39
CA SER A 168 7.73 -12.53 14.63
C SER A 168 6.96 -12.85 13.34
N ASP A 169 5.69 -13.24 13.45
CA ASP A 169 4.87 -13.48 12.26
C ASP A 169 4.74 -12.20 11.42
N ASP A 170 4.49 -11.04 12.03
CA ASP A 170 4.43 -9.75 11.32
C ASP A 170 5.73 -9.42 10.57
N PHE A 171 6.89 -9.71 11.18
CA PHE A 171 8.19 -9.54 10.52
C PHE A 171 8.31 -10.45 9.30
N LEU A 172 7.87 -11.71 9.41
CA LEU A 172 7.90 -12.66 8.30
C LEU A 172 6.89 -12.31 7.19
N GLN A 173 5.83 -11.60 7.53
CA GLN A 173 4.82 -11.10 6.58
C GLN A 173 5.18 -9.76 5.92
N ASP A 174 6.21 -9.06 6.40
CA ASP A 174 6.62 -7.78 5.83
C ASP A 174 7.10 -7.92 4.37
N GLY A 175 6.65 -6.98 3.52
CA GLY A 175 6.98 -6.90 2.10
C GLY A 175 5.80 -6.46 1.26
N VAL A 176 5.99 -6.52 -0.06
CA VAL A 176 5.01 -6.07 -1.06
C VAL A 176 4.65 -7.23 -1.97
N VAL A 177 3.37 -7.50 -2.17
CA VAL A 177 2.87 -8.45 -3.17
C VAL A 177 2.15 -7.66 -4.25
N ILE A 178 2.45 -7.94 -5.52
CA ILE A 178 1.78 -7.32 -6.67
C ILE A 178 1.40 -8.37 -7.72
N GLN A 179 0.38 -8.07 -8.51
CA GLN A 179 -0.02 -8.89 -9.63
C GLN A 179 1.02 -8.80 -10.74
N ALA A 180 1.51 -9.96 -11.19
CA ALA A 180 2.68 -10.09 -12.06
C ALA A 180 2.59 -9.29 -13.37
N ASN A 181 1.38 -9.11 -13.88
CA ASN A 181 1.09 -8.37 -15.10
C ASN A 181 1.08 -6.85 -14.97
N THR A 182 1.03 -6.30 -13.76
CA THR A 182 1.00 -4.85 -13.54
C THR A 182 2.38 -4.22 -13.73
N LEU A 183 3.40 -5.06 -13.88
CA LEU A 183 4.76 -4.67 -14.22
C LEU A 183 4.82 -3.94 -15.57
N PRO A 184 5.84 -3.09 -15.78
CA PRO A 184 6.07 -2.41 -17.04
C PRO A 184 6.12 -3.37 -18.22
N GLY A 185 5.18 -3.21 -19.16
CA GLY A 185 5.09 -4.05 -20.36
C GLY A 185 4.59 -5.48 -20.10
N GLY A 186 3.99 -5.74 -18.93
CA GLY A 186 3.36 -7.00 -18.60
C GLY A 186 2.15 -7.32 -19.48
N ILE A 187 1.75 -8.59 -19.46
CA ILE A 187 0.53 -9.08 -20.11
C ILE A 187 -0.53 -9.33 -19.02
N GLY A 188 -1.53 -8.44 -18.91
CA GLY A 188 -2.65 -8.55 -17.94
C GLY A 188 -3.28 -9.95 -17.85
N PRO A 189 -3.60 -10.52 -16.68
CA PRO A 189 -4.64 -11.52 -16.62
C PRO A 189 -5.95 -10.76 -16.83
N HIS A 190 -6.70 -11.18 -17.84
CA HIS A 190 -7.96 -10.60 -18.29
C HIS A 190 -7.86 -9.35 -19.18
N PHE A 191 -7.48 -9.55 -20.46
CA PHE A 191 -8.15 -9.02 -21.67
C PHE A 191 -8.81 -7.61 -21.64
N GLU A 192 -8.23 -6.63 -20.96
CA GLU A 192 -8.76 -5.28 -21.05
C GLU A 192 -8.35 -4.62 -22.35
N THR A 193 -9.28 -3.84 -22.91
CA THR A 193 -9.08 -3.00 -24.09
C THR A 193 -8.05 -1.86 -23.87
N HIS A 194 -7.53 -1.71 -22.64
CA HIS A 194 -6.68 -0.59 -22.22
C HIS A 194 -5.49 -1.02 -21.34
N PRO A 195 -4.55 -1.83 -21.83
CA PRO A 195 -3.40 -2.32 -21.03
C PRO A 195 -2.58 -1.18 -20.39
N ALA A 196 -2.49 -0.03 -21.05
CA ALA A 196 -1.79 1.15 -20.54
C ALA A 196 -2.30 1.64 -19.17
N ARG A 197 -3.53 1.29 -18.76
CA ARG A 197 -4.09 1.67 -17.44
C ARG A 197 -3.44 0.94 -16.27
N TYR A 198 -2.82 -0.22 -16.50
CA TYR A 198 -2.35 -1.11 -15.43
C TYR A 198 -0.89 -1.56 -15.54
N THR A 199 -0.26 -1.40 -16.71
CA THR A 199 1.05 -2.00 -16.99
C THR A 199 2.17 -0.95 -17.01
N THR A 200 2.02 0.13 -16.25
CA THR A 200 3.04 1.19 -16.09
C THR A 200 4.06 0.86 -15.01
N GLY A 201 3.80 -0.14 -14.17
CA GLY A 201 4.54 -0.39 -12.94
C GLY A 201 4.18 0.54 -11.78
N GLY A 202 3.13 1.35 -11.93
CA GLY A 202 2.67 2.30 -10.91
C GLY A 202 2.12 1.62 -9.66
N LEU A 203 1.55 0.42 -9.78
CA LEU A 203 1.07 -0.34 -8.62
C LEU A 203 2.20 -0.69 -7.65
N ALA A 204 3.36 -1.12 -8.14
CA ALA A 204 4.49 -1.39 -7.26
C ALA A 204 4.92 -0.13 -6.51
N CYS A 205 4.86 1.05 -7.14
CA CYS A 205 5.08 2.31 -6.43
C CYS A 205 4.03 2.52 -5.33
N HIS A 206 2.75 2.40 -5.65
CA HIS A 206 1.65 2.51 -4.69
C HIS A 206 1.87 1.62 -3.45
N GLU A 207 2.10 0.32 -3.65
CA GLU A 207 2.29 -0.63 -2.55
C GLU A 207 3.59 -0.38 -1.76
N VAL A 208 4.65 0.06 -2.44
CA VAL A 208 5.88 0.48 -1.76
C VAL A 208 5.65 1.76 -0.94
N GLY A 209 4.75 2.64 -1.36
CA GLY A 209 4.26 3.77 -0.56
C GLY A 209 3.64 3.32 0.74
N HIS A 210 2.75 2.32 0.71
CA HIS A 210 2.25 1.69 1.93
C HIS A 210 3.35 1.06 2.77
N TRP A 211 4.32 0.37 2.14
CA TRP A 211 5.48 -0.23 2.85
C TRP A 211 6.36 0.81 3.56
N PHE A 212 6.40 2.04 3.05
CA PHE A 212 6.99 3.21 3.70
C PHE A 212 6.04 3.96 4.65
N GLY A 213 4.78 3.55 4.73
CA GLY A 213 3.78 4.05 5.68
C GLY A 213 2.99 5.26 5.21
N LEU A 214 2.81 5.41 3.90
CA LEU A 214 1.83 6.33 3.33
C LEU A 214 0.44 5.69 3.33
N PHE A 215 -0.59 6.50 3.61
CA PHE A 215 -1.99 6.11 3.43
C PHE A 215 -2.47 6.53 2.05
N HIS A 216 -3.66 6.06 1.67
CA HIS A 216 -4.32 6.62 0.51
C HIS A 216 -4.60 8.12 0.73
N THR A 217 -4.54 8.90 -0.34
CA THR A 217 -4.66 10.36 -0.25
C THR A 217 -6.07 10.87 0.00
N TYR A 218 -7.09 10.02 -0.06
CA TYR A 218 -8.48 10.40 0.17
C TYR A 218 -8.91 10.05 1.60
N ILE A 219 -9.93 10.74 2.11
CA ILE A 219 -10.46 10.43 3.44
C ILE A 219 -11.07 9.03 3.46
N GLU A 220 -10.46 8.15 4.24
CA GLU A 220 -10.88 6.75 4.39
C GLU A 220 -10.99 6.28 5.85
N HIS A 221 -10.79 7.19 6.80
CA HIS A 221 -10.91 6.90 8.22
C HIS A 221 -11.51 8.09 8.98
N GLY A 222 -12.03 7.81 10.17
CA GLY A 222 -12.82 8.75 10.96
C GLY A 222 -14.33 8.44 10.94
N PRO A 223 -15.17 9.35 11.45
CA PRO A 223 -16.60 9.13 11.53
C PRO A 223 -17.25 9.06 10.14
N TYR A 224 -17.97 7.98 9.86
CA TYR A 224 -18.79 7.86 8.65
C TYR A 224 -20.12 8.63 8.80
N PRO A 225 -20.65 9.26 7.73
CA PRO A 225 -20.09 9.37 6.38
C PRO A 225 -18.87 10.29 6.33
N PHE A 226 -17.88 9.94 5.51
CA PHE A 226 -16.70 10.77 5.30
C PHE A 226 -17.08 12.09 4.64
N THR A 227 -16.59 13.20 5.19
CA THR A 227 -16.75 14.56 4.65
C THR A 227 -15.45 15.32 4.78
N CYS A 228 -15.27 16.37 3.99
CA CYS A 228 -14.11 17.26 4.05
C CYS A 228 -13.90 17.91 5.43
N GLN A 229 -14.87 17.84 6.34
CA GLN A 229 -14.84 18.47 7.66
C GLN A 229 -14.62 17.49 8.82
N ASN A 230 -14.73 16.17 8.60
CA ASN A 230 -14.71 15.18 9.68
C ASN A 230 -13.60 14.11 9.55
N GLY A 231 -12.78 14.19 8.52
CA GLY A 231 -11.66 13.27 8.29
C GLY A 231 -10.31 13.98 8.37
N ASP A 232 -9.36 13.34 9.05
CA ASP A 232 -7.96 13.54 8.71
C ASP A 232 -7.71 12.79 7.38
N ASN A 233 -7.00 13.39 6.42
CA ASN A 233 -6.69 12.78 5.12
C ASN A 233 -5.70 11.60 5.29
N ASP A 234 -4.42 11.81 5.03
CA ASP A 234 -3.34 10.82 5.01
C ASP A 234 -2.24 11.26 5.98
N PHE A 235 -2.54 12.30 6.75
CA PHE A 235 -1.65 13.01 7.63
C PHE A 235 -0.44 13.61 6.91
N VAL A 236 -0.54 14.00 5.64
CA VAL A 236 0.52 14.74 4.96
C VAL A 236 0.03 16.16 4.66
N ASP A 237 0.85 17.18 4.95
CA ASP A 237 0.40 18.59 4.89
C ASP A 237 0.20 19.11 3.46
N ASP A 238 0.96 18.58 2.50
CA ASP A 238 0.96 19.05 1.11
C ASP A 238 0.15 18.16 0.15
N THR A 239 -0.65 17.24 0.71
CA THR A 239 -1.66 16.45 -0.01
C THR A 239 -3.04 17.09 0.19
N PRO A 240 -3.68 17.63 -0.88
CA PRO A 240 -5.00 18.22 -0.76
C PRO A 240 -6.03 17.23 -0.21
N VAL A 241 -6.80 17.70 0.76
CA VAL A 241 -7.89 16.92 1.37
C VAL A 241 -8.98 16.72 0.33
N HIS A 242 -9.35 15.46 0.08
CA HIS A 242 -10.40 15.13 -0.88
C HIS A 242 -11.14 13.84 -0.49
N LEU A 243 -12.26 13.61 -1.17
CA LEU A 243 -13.10 12.44 -1.01
C LEU A 243 -12.91 11.45 -2.15
N LEU A 244 -13.14 10.17 -1.84
CA LEU A 244 -13.33 9.17 -2.89
C LEU A 244 -14.65 9.43 -3.62
N VAL A 245 -14.60 9.62 -4.93
CA VAL A 245 -15.79 9.77 -5.78
C VAL A 245 -16.35 8.38 -6.11
N LEU A 246 -17.61 8.13 -5.76
CA LEU A 246 -18.32 6.90 -6.10
C LEU A 246 -19.37 7.16 -7.19
N THR A 247 -19.38 6.30 -8.20
CA THR A 247 -20.36 6.26 -9.30
C THR A 247 -21.31 5.07 -9.12
N GLY A 248 -22.25 4.89 -10.06
CA GLY A 248 -23.13 3.72 -10.08
C GLY A 248 -22.39 2.39 -10.28
N ASP A 249 -21.17 2.44 -10.86
CA ASP A 249 -20.37 1.28 -11.24
C ASP A 249 -19.16 1.05 -10.31
N GLY A 250 -19.05 1.81 -9.22
CA GLY A 250 -17.90 1.78 -8.30
C GLY A 250 -17.17 3.13 -8.23
N PRO A 251 -15.96 3.20 -7.65
CA PRO A 251 -15.22 4.44 -7.58
C PRO A 251 -14.88 4.97 -8.97
N ASP A 252 -14.81 6.28 -9.10
CA ASP A 252 -14.33 6.96 -10.30
C ASP A 252 -12.79 6.86 -10.34
N LEU A 253 -12.30 6.11 -11.33
CA LEU A 253 -10.89 5.76 -11.51
C LEU A 253 -10.21 6.60 -12.62
N ASP A 254 -10.99 7.46 -13.29
CA ASP A 254 -10.45 8.42 -14.25
C ASP A 254 -9.89 9.65 -13.53
N CYS A 255 -8.89 10.28 -14.14
CA CYS A 255 -8.25 11.52 -13.65
C CYS A 255 -8.70 12.76 -14.44
N PRO A 256 -9.94 13.27 -14.24
CA PRO A 256 -10.38 14.49 -14.87
C PRO A 256 -9.61 15.69 -14.31
N VAL A 257 -9.19 16.55 -15.23
CA VAL A 257 -8.50 17.80 -14.91
C VAL A 257 -9.43 18.69 -14.08
N GLY A 258 -8.90 19.27 -12.99
CA GLY A 258 -9.63 20.21 -12.16
C GLY A 258 -10.62 19.59 -11.19
N ARG A 259 -10.54 18.27 -10.93
CA ARG A 259 -11.38 17.65 -9.89
C ARG A 259 -11.06 18.25 -8.53
N ASP A 260 -12.08 18.74 -7.85
CA ASP A 260 -11.99 19.23 -6.48
C ASP A 260 -13.29 18.85 -5.76
N THR A 261 -13.18 17.87 -4.85
CA THR A 261 -14.31 17.38 -4.05
C THR A 261 -14.48 18.16 -2.75
N CYS A 262 -13.51 19.00 -2.38
CA CYS A 262 -13.48 19.73 -1.12
C CYS A 262 -13.21 21.23 -1.37
N LEU A 263 -14.11 21.87 -2.11
CA LEU A 263 -14.02 23.27 -2.58
C LEU A 263 -13.73 24.34 -1.50
N ASP A 264 -14.04 24.07 -0.24
CA ASP A 264 -13.78 24.98 0.88
C ASP A 264 -12.35 24.81 1.47
N LEU A 265 -11.57 23.85 0.96
CA LEU A 265 -10.21 23.55 1.35
C LEU A 265 -9.23 23.79 0.18
N PRO A 266 -7.93 24.03 0.45
CA PRO A 266 -6.98 24.33 -0.61
C PRO A 266 -6.60 23.11 -1.45
N GLY A 267 -6.61 23.28 -2.77
CA GLY A 267 -6.00 22.37 -3.75
C GLY A 267 -7.00 21.45 -4.43
N GLU A 268 -6.65 21.02 -5.65
CA GLU A 268 -7.42 20.02 -6.42
C GLU A 268 -7.12 18.60 -5.91
N ASP A 269 -8.05 17.67 -6.12
CA ASP A 269 -7.86 16.25 -5.86
C ASP A 269 -6.57 15.76 -6.56
N PRO A 270 -5.58 15.20 -5.83
CA PRO A 270 -4.30 14.76 -6.36
C PRO A 270 -4.42 13.44 -7.14
N THR A 271 -5.19 13.47 -8.23
CA THR A 271 -5.48 12.31 -9.11
C THR A 271 -4.25 11.70 -9.79
N ASP A 272 -3.13 12.42 -9.81
CA ASP A 272 -1.85 11.97 -10.34
C ASP A 272 -0.87 11.45 -9.26
N ASN A 273 -1.32 11.40 -8.00
CA ASN A 273 -0.52 10.87 -6.90
C ASN A 273 -0.54 9.35 -6.90
N TYR A 274 0.61 8.72 -6.67
CA TYR A 274 0.72 7.26 -6.57
C TYR A 274 -0.19 6.65 -5.50
N MET A 275 -0.52 7.39 -4.43
CA MET A 275 -1.40 6.93 -3.34
C MET A 275 -2.87 7.30 -3.54
N SER A 276 -3.25 7.82 -4.71
CA SER A 276 -4.65 8.09 -5.04
C SER A 276 -5.38 6.83 -5.52
N ASN A 277 -6.71 6.91 -5.67
CA ASN A 277 -7.52 5.79 -6.16
C ASN A 277 -7.74 5.80 -7.69
N GLN A 278 -6.87 6.42 -8.49
CA GLN A 278 -7.06 6.48 -9.95
C GLN A 278 -6.39 5.31 -10.68
N TRP A 279 -6.59 5.18 -11.99
CA TRP A 279 -5.82 4.22 -12.79
C TRP A 279 -4.31 4.49 -12.69
N GLN A 280 -3.49 3.44 -12.82
CA GLN A 280 -2.02 3.58 -12.76
C GLN A 280 -1.47 4.49 -13.85
N SER A 281 -2.19 4.66 -14.96
CA SER A 281 -1.83 5.61 -16.03
C SER A 281 -1.96 7.08 -15.62
N CYS A 282 -2.71 7.39 -14.56
CA CYS A 282 -2.84 8.74 -14.03
C CYS A 282 -1.66 9.07 -13.09
N TRP A 283 -1.09 8.08 -12.42
CA TRP A 283 -0.10 8.28 -11.37
C TRP A 283 1.29 8.61 -11.91
N SER A 284 1.94 9.58 -11.28
CA SER A 284 3.27 10.04 -11.70
C SER A 284 4.17 10.56 -10.59
N LYS A 285 3.65 10.82 -9.37
CA LYS A 285 4.43 11.48 -8.32
C LYS A 285 4.00 11.15 -6.90
N TYR A 286 4.93 11.39 -5.98
CA TYR A 286 4.64 11.68 -4.57
C TYR A 286 4.86 13.16 -4.29
N THR A 287 4.31 13.66 -3.18
CA THR A 287 4.59 15.01 -2.69
C THR A 287 5.88 15.05 -1.88
N ALA A 288 6.38 16.25 -1.58
CA ALA A 288 7.56 16.40 -0.73
C ALA A 288 7.25 15.94 0.72
N GLY A 289 6.05 16.24 1.21
CA GLY A 289 5.56 15.79 2.51
C GLY A 289 5.44 14.27 2.61
N GLN A 290 5.00 13.59 1.54
CA GLN A 290 5.00 12.12 1.50
C GLN A 290 6.42 11.56 1.60
N GLY A 291 7.39 12.16 0.90
CA GLY A 291 8.80 11.79 1.04
C GLY A 291 9.34 11.99 2.47
N LEU A 292 8.98 13.09 3.13
CA LEU A 292 9.33 13.35 4.54
C LEU A 292 8.71 12.28 5.45
N ARG A 293 7.41 11.99 5.28
CA ARG A 293 6.71 10.95 6.04
C ARG A 293 7.39 9.59 5.93
N SER A 294 7.71 9.18 4.71
CA SER A 294 8.42 7.92 4.45
C SER A 294 9.78 7.88 5.15
N ARG A 295 10.54 8.99 5.18
CA ARG A 295 11.82 9.09 5.91
C ARG A 295 11.66 9.02 7.42
N SER A 296 10.65 9.70 7.98
CA SER A 296 10.33 9.65 9.41
C SER A 296 10.01 8.23 9.86
N LEU A 297 9.13 7.53 9.13
CA LEU A 297 8.74 6.16 9.44
C LEU A 297 9.85 5.16 9.15
N TRP A 298 10.63 5.34 8.09
CA TRP A 298 11.84 4.55 7.85
C TRP A 298 12.79 4.59 9.05
N THR A 299 13.10 5.80 9.53
CA THR A 299 14.01 6.01 10.66
C THR A 299 13.47 5.39 11.94
N ALA A 300 12.16 5.51 12.18
CA ALA A 300 11.53 4.99 13.39
C ALA A 300 11.39 3.46 13.41
N GLN A 301 11.09 2.85 12.25
CA GLN A 301 10.62 1.46 12.21
C GLN A 301 11.55 0.50 11.49
N ARG A 302 12.43 0.97 10.61
CA ARG A 302 13.25 0.11 9.74
C ARG A 302 14.76 0.32 9.88
N ALA A 303 15.21 1.58 9.93
CA ALA A 303 16.63 1.91 9.92
C ALA A 303 17.40 1.32 11.11
N GLY A 304 18.56 0.71 10.85
CA GLY A 304 19.48 0.23 11.88
C GLY A 304 18.98 -0.98 12.68
N ARG A 305 17.86 -1.59 12.28
CA ARG A 305 17.32 -2.80 12.90
C ARG A 305 17.85 -4.02 12.14
N GLY A 306 18.67 -4.81 12.84
CA GLY A 306 19.21 -6.09 12.38
C GLY A 306 18.18 -7.19 12.43
#